data_AF-A0A930RIV9-F1
#
_entry.id   AF-A0A930RIV9-F1
#
_cell.length_a   1.000
_cell.length_b   1.000
_cell.length_c   1.000
_cell.angle_alpha   90.00
_cell.angle_beta   90.00
_cell.angle_gamma   90.00
#
_symmetry.space_group_name_H-M   'P 1'
#
loop_
_entity.id
_entity.type
_entity.pdbx_description
1 polymer ?
#
loop_
_entity_poly.entity_id
_entity_poly.type
_entity_poly.pdbx_seq_one_letter_code
_entity_poly.pdbx_strand_id
1 'polypeptide(L)'
;MRSQRDGLVSEMEGIEGVTYTKKDDNNYITLTIEVDVNKFKFDDAASRKKALMLYDTVNAVLKRKDNMVSYQLSKEAILEYEFKEVK
;
A
#
# COMPACT_ATOMS: atom_id res chain seq x y z
N MET A 1 16.08 -2.44 -12.73
CA MET A 1 15.08 -1.51 -12.16
C MET A 1 13.70 -1.67 -12.79
N ARG A 2 13.54 -1.58 -14.12
CA ARG A 2 12.26 -1.86 -14.80
C ARG A 2 11.67 -3.24 -14.46
N SER A 3 12.50 -4.28 -14.50
CA SER A 3 12.11 -5.67 -14.15
C SER A 3 11.61 -5.85 -12.72
N GLN A 4 12.23 -5.20 -11.73
CA GLN A 4 11.79 -5.28 -10.33
C GLN A 4 10.46 -4.57 -10.11
N ARG A 5 10.23 -3.44 -10.79
CA ARG A 5 8.97 -2.70 -10.73
C ARG A 5 7.84 -3.44 -11.45
N ASP A 6 8.13 -4.09 -12.56
CA ASP A 6 7.16 -4.95 -13.24
C ASP A 6 6.81 -6.18 -12.38
N GLY A 7 7.79 -6.72 -11.64
CA GLY A 7 7.56 -7.71 -10.57
C GLY A 7 6.61 -7.19 -9.50
N LEU A 8 6.94 -6.08 -8.84
CA LEU A 8 6.10 -5.46 -7.80
C LEU A 8 4.67 -5.19 -8.28
N VAL A 9 4.51 -4.71 -9.52
CA VAL A 9 3.19 -4.46 -10.06
C VAL A 9 2.42 -5.76 -10.33
N SER A 10 3.08 -6.77 -10.89
CA SER A 10 2.45 -8.07 -11.12
C SER A 10 1.96 -8.70 -9.82
N GLU A 11 2.65 -8.45 -8.71
CA GLU A 11 2.26 -8.87 -7.36
C GLU A 11 0.97 -8.18 -6.92
N MET A 12 0.80 -6.88 -7.22
CA MET A 12 -0.36 -6.07 -6.82
C MET A 12 -1.58 -6.21 -7.73
N GLU A 13 -1.38 -6.67 -8.96
CA GLU A 13 -2.45 -6.80 -9.94
C GLU A 13 -3.55 -7.76 -9.47
N GLY A 14 -4.80 -7.32 -9.57
CA GLY A 14 -5.98 -8.10 -9.17
C GLY A 14 -6.27 -8.13 -7.67
N ILE A 15 -5.51 -7.41 -6.84
CA ILE A 15 -5.85 -7.25 -5.42
C ILE A 15 -7.02 -6.28 -5.29
N GLU A 16 -8.08 -6.72 -4.61
CA GLU A 16 -9.27 -5.90 -4.40
C GLU A 16 -8.97 -4.66 -3.55
N GLY A 17 -9.45 -3.51 -4.01
CA GLY A 17 -9.22 -2.23 -3.34
C GLY A 17 -7.82 -1.65 -3.56
N VAL A 18 -6.99 -2.21 -4.45
CA VAL A 18 -5.67 -1.68 -4.80
C VAL A 18 -5.66 -1.21 -6.25
N THR A 19 -5.27 0.04 -6.46
CA THR A 19 -4.97 0.60 -7.78
C THR A 19 -3.52 1.06 -7.81
N TYR A 20 -2.86 0.91 -8.95
CA TYR A 20 -1.51 1.41 -9.12
C TYR A 20 -1.39 2.20 -10.42
N THR A 21 -0.56 3.23 -10.39
CA THR A 21 -0.19 4.02 -11.58
C THR A 21 1.32 4.02 -11.72
N LYS A 22 1.80 3.67 -12.91
CA LYS A 22 3.22 3.77 -13.26
C LYS A 22 3.44 4.97 -14.15
N LYS A 23 4.47 5.77 -13.85
CA LYS A 23 4.95 6.82 -14.73
C LYS A 23 6.46 6.69 -14.89
N ASP A 24 6.88 6.52 -16.15
CA ASP A 24 8.29 6.56 -16.53
C ASP A 24 8.55 7.90 -17.21
N ASP A 25 9.53 8.65 -16.71
CA ASP A 25 10.14 9.76 -17.44
C ASP A 25 11.64 9.51 -17.65
N ASN A 26 12.31 10.42 -18.35
CA ASN A 26 13.73 10.23 -18.71
C ASN A 26 14.67 10.14 -17.49
N ASN A 27 14.25 10.60 -16.31
CA ASN A 27 15.08 10.71 -15.11
C ASN A 27 14.52 9.94 -13.91
N TYR A 28 13.21 9.70 -13.86
CA TYR A 28 12.51 9.16 -12.71
C TYR A 28 11.57 8.02 -13.08
N ILE A 29 11.45 7.11 -12.12
CA ILE A 29 10.48 6.03 -12.11
C ILE A 29 9.55 6.31 -10.95
N THR A 30 8.27 6.53 -11.25
CA THR A 30 7.25 6.76 -10.25
C THR A 30 6.26 5.60 -10.24
N LEU A 31 6.01 5.06 -9.05
CA LEU A 31 4.94 4.11 -8.79
C LEU A 31 4.04 4.70 -7.70
N THR A 32 2.80 4.98 -8.05
CA THR A 32 1.76 5.38 -7.10
C THR A 32 0.89 4.16 -6.81
N ILE A 33 0.66 3.88 -5.53
CA ILE A 33 -0.26 2.84 -5.07
C ILE A 33 -1.36 3.54 -4.26
N GLU A 34 -2.60 3.30 -4.64
CA GLU A 34 -3.78 3.79 -3.95
C GLU A 34 -4.51 2.59 -3.35
N VAL A 35 -4.92 2.72 -2.09
CA VAL A 35 -5.62 1.66 -1.34
C VAL A 35 -6.96 2.20 -0.87
N ASP A 36 -8.04 1.65 -1.43
CA ASP A 36 -9.42 1.89 -0.98
C ASP A 36 -9.67 1.05 0.29
N VAL A 37 -9.63 1.71 1.44
CA VAL A 37 -9.78 1.08 2.76
C VAL A 37 -11.13 0.38 2.98
N ASN A 38 -12.15 0.69 2.17
CA ASN A 38 -13.46 0.05 2.27
C ASN A 38 -13.54 -1.26 1.48
N LYS A 39 -12.69 -1.42 0.47
CA LYS A 39 -12.64 -2.61 -0.39
C LYS A 39 -11.47 -3.52 -0.06
N PHE A 40 -10.39 -2.95 0.46
CA PHE A 40 -9.17 -3.68 0.76
C PHE A 40 -9.40 -4.75 1.84
N LYS A 41 -9.10 -6.00 1.50
CA LYS A 41 -9.21 -7.13 2.43
C LYS A 41 -7.90 -7.32 3.17
N PHE A 42 -7.77 -6.68 4.33
CA PHE A 42 -6.57 -6.68 5.17
C PHE A 42 -6.07 -8.08 5.59
N ASP A 43 -7.00 -9.04 5.73
CA ASP A 43 -6.72 -10.40 6.19
C ASP A 43 -6.77 -11.46 5.06
N ASP A 44 -6.76 -11.02 3.79
CA ASP A 44 -6.74 -11.95 2.65
C ASP A 44 -5.39 -12.67 2.52
N ALA A 45 -5.33 -13.92 2.97
CA ALA A 45 -4.13 -14.74 2.96
C ALA A 45 -3.59 -15.01 1.54
N ALA A 46 -4.44 -15.11 0.53
CA ALA A 46 -4.02 -15.39 -0.84
C ALA A 46 -3.30 -14.17 -1.44
N SER A 47 -3.92 -13.00 -1.36
CA SER A 47 -3.32 -11.74 -1.82
C SER A 47 -2.10 -11.36 -0.99
N ARG A 48 -2.09 -11.60 0.32
CA ARG A 48 -0.92 -11.37 1.18
C ARG A 48 0.29 -12.21 0.77
N LYS A 49 0.08 -13.48 0.39
CA LYS A 49 1.17 -14.33 -0.11
C LYS A 49 1.75 -13.80 -1.43
N LYS A 50 0.90 -13.17 -2.25
CA LYS A 50 1.27 -12.59 -3.56
C LYS A 50 2.03 -11.27 -3.41
N ALA A 51 1.56 -10.37 -2.54
CA ALA A 51 2.12 -9.02 -2.35
C ALA A 51 2.45 -8.74 -0.88
N LEU A 52 3.41 -9.49 -0.33
CA LEU A 52 3.74 -9.46 1.10
C LEU A 52 4.11 -8.05 1.58
N MET A 53 4.96 -7.34 0.83
CA MET A 53 5.40 -5.99 1.20
C MET A 53 4.27 -4.98 1.23
N LEU A 54 3.31 -5.07 0.30
CA LEU A 54 2.14 -4.19 0.29
C LEU A 54 1.31 -4.42 1.55
N TYR A 55 1.02 -5.68 1.87
CA TYR A 55 0.21 -6.02 3.03
C TYR A 55 0.87 -5.66 4.36
N ASP A 56 2.17 -5.91 4.49
CA ASP A 56 2.90 -5.57 5.70
C ASP A 56 2.96 -4.04 5.88
N THR A 57 3.19 -3.29 4.80
CA THR A 57 3.15 -1.82 4.83
C THR A 57 1.75 -1.32 5.20
N VAL A 58 0.71 -1.75 4.49
CA VAL A 58 -0.67 -1.30 4.74
C VAL A 58 -1.13 -1.63 6.16
N ASN A 59 -0.85 -2.82 6.69
CA ASN A 59 -1.21 -3.19 8.06
C ASN A 59 -0.36 -2.47 9.12
N ALA A 60 0.87 -2.07 8.76
CA ALA A 60 1.70 -1.26 9.62
C ALA A 60 1.13 0.16 9.77
N VAL A 61 0.78 0.82 8.67
CA VAL A 61 0.36 2.24 8.69
C VAL A 61 -1.14 2.43 8.91
N LEU A 62 -2.01 1.55 8.40
CA LEU A 62 -3.46 1.66 8.58
C LEU A 62 -3.91 0.83 9.79
N LYS A 63 -4.04 1.49 10.94
CA LYS A 63 -4.44 0.85 12.19
C LYS A 63 -5.96 0.69 12.25
N ARG A 64 -6.40 -0.53 12.56
CA ARG A 64 -7.82 -0.87 12.72
C ARG A 64 -8.22 -0.85 14.20
N LYS A 65 -9.38 -0.29 14.49
CA LYS A 65 -10.06 -0.37 15.79
C LYS A 65 -11.54 -0.66 15.52
N ASP A 66 -12.13 -1.61 16.24
CA ASP A 66 -13.54 -2.00 16.06
C ASP A 66 -13.87 -2.37 14.59
N ASN A 67 -12.95 -3.09 13.93
CA ASN A 67 -13.01 -3.47 12.51
C ASN A 67 -13.02 -2.33 11.48
N MET A 68 -12.75 -1.09 11.89
CA MET A 68 -12.65 0.07 11.00
C MET A 68 -11.25 0.66 11.04
N VAL A 69 -10.79 1.24 9.92
CA VAL A 69 -9.53 2.00 9.90
C VAL A 69 -9.71 3.28 10.73
N SER A 70 -8.86 3.46 11.74
CA SER A 70 -8.87 4.62 12.61
C SER A 70 -7.92 5.69 12.07
N TYR A 71 -8.45 6.86 11.73
CA TYR A 71 -7.64 7.98 11.25
C TYR A 71 -6.55 8.38 12.24
N GLN A 72 -6.91 8.57 13.52
CA GLN A 72 -5.95 9.03 14.54
C GLN A 72 -4.82 8.03 14.77
N LEU A 73 -5.16 6.74 14.95
CA LEU A 73 -4.15 5.70 15.16
C LEU A 73 -3.26 5.51 13.93
N SER A 74 -3.83 5.64 12.72
CA SER A 74 -3.05 5.53 11.48
C SER A 74 -2.15 6.74 11.27
N LYS A 75 -2.60 7.94 11.65
CA LYS A 75 -1.78 9.16 11.62
C LYS A 75 -0.58 9.04 12.55
N GLU A 76 -0.78 8.54 13.77
CA GLU A 76 0.30 8.29 14.73
C GLU A 76 1.26 7.21 14.21
N ALA A 77 0.75 6.09 13.70
CA ALA A 77 1.56 5.00 13.15
C ALA A 77 2.43 5.46 11.98
N ILE A 78 1.91 6.27 11.05
CA ILE A 78 2.70 6.80 9.92
C ILE A 78 3.91 7.63 10.39
N LEU A 79 3.79 8.35 11.50
CA LEU A 79 4.90 9.14 12.05
C LEU A 79 6.01 8.26 12.64
N GLU A 80 5.69 7.04 13.12
CA GLU A 80 6.69 6.06 13.58
C GLU A 80 7.61 5.58 12.44
N TYR A 81 7.15 5.67 11.19
CA TYR A 81 7.93 5.34 9.99
C TYR A 81 8.70 6.56 9.43
N GLU A 82 8.90 7.60 10.24
CA GLU A 82 9.61 8.85 9.88
C GLU A 82 8.99 9.61 8.68
N PHE A 83 7.79 9.25 8.25
CA PHE A 83 7.05 10.03 7.26
C PHE A 83 6.66 11.36 7.86
N LYS A 84 6.75 12.42 7.04
CA LYS A 84 6.34 13.77 7.41
C LYS A 84 4.99 14.08 6.79
N GLU A 85 4.11 14.68 7.58
CA GLU A 85 2.86 15.26 7.06
C GLU A 85 3.21 16.40 6.10
N VAL A 86 2.81 16.26 4.84
CA VAL A 86 2.98 17.30 3.82
C VAL A 86 1.69 18.13 3.81
N LYS A 87 1.82 19.45 3.94
CA LYS A 87 0.71 20.41 3.93
C LYS A 87 0.38 20.88 2.52
#